data_AF-A0A2V5V859-F1
#
_entry.id   AF-A0A2V5V859-F1
#
_cell.length_a   1.000
_cell.length_b   1.000
_cell.length_c   1.000
_cell.angle_alpha   90.00
_cell.angle_beta   90.00
_cell.angle_gamma   90.00
#
_symmetry.space_group_name_H-M   'P 1'
#
loop_
_entity.id
_entity.type
_entity.pdbx_description
1 polymer ?
#
loop_
_entity_poly.entity_id
_entity_poly.type
_entity_poly.pdbx_seq_one_letter_code
_entity_poly.pdbx_strand_id
1 'polypeptide(L)' 'MLGWAVTFLIIALVAAVFGFGGIAAASAGIAKVLFFLFLVMCVIFFILAGGAEECPN' A
#
# COMPACT_ATOMS: atom_id res chain seq x y z
N MET A 1 6.78 21.86 -20.43
CA MET A 1 6.75 20.85 -19.35
C MET A 1 7.11 21.43 -17.98
N LEU A 2 8.15 22.26 -17.84
CA LEU A 2 8.50 22.93 -16.55
C LEU A 2 7.34 23.72 -15.92
N GLY A 3 6.53 24.43 -16.72
CA GLY A 3 5.35 25.13 -16.20
C GLY A 3 4.30 24.20 -15.56
N TRP A 4 4.07 23.02 -16.13
CA TRP A 4 3.16 22.03 -15.55
C TRP A 4 3.71 21.45 -14.24
N ALA A 5 5.02 21.20 -14.17
CA ALA A 5 5.67 20.72 -12.94
C ALA A 5 5.59 21.74 -11.80
N VAL A 6 5.77 23.03 -12.09
CA VAL A 6 5.61 24.11 -11.10
C VAL A 6 4.16 24.21 -10.62
N THR A 7 3.17 24.11 -11.52
CA THR A 7 1.76 24.08 -11.14
C THR A 7 1.44 22.92 -10.20
N PHE A 8 1.92 21.71 -10.51
CA PHE A 8 1.73 20.56 -9.62
C PHE A 8 2.41 20.72 -8.26
N LEU A 9 3.58 21.35 -8.21
CA LEU A 9 4.29 21.65 -6.97
C LEU A 9 3.50 22.61 -6.07
N ILE A 10 2.88 23.65 -6.65
CA ILE A 10 2.04 24.57 -5.88
C ILE A 10 0.79 23.85 -5.36
N ILE A 11 0.13 23.02 -6.18
CA ILE A 11 -1.04 22.25 -5.75
C ILE A 11 -0.68 21.30 -4.59
N ALA A 12 0.46 20.63 -4.67
CA ALA A 12 0.94 19.73 -3.62
C ALA A 12 1.23 20.47 -2.30
N LEU A 13 1.84 21.66 -2.36
CA LEU A 13 2.08 22.50 -1.18
C LEU A 13 0.78 22.97 -0.54
N VAL A 14 -0.18 23.45 -1.33
CA VAL A 14 -1.49 23.88 -0.84
C VAL A 14 -2.23 22.70 -0.20
N ALA A 15 -2.23 21.53 -0.86
CA ALA A 15 -2.83 20.32 -0.31
C ALA A 15 -2.17 19.90 1.02
N ALA A 16 -0.84 19.97 1.11
CA ALA A 16 -0.10 19.64 2.32
C ALA A 16 -0.47 20.57 3.49
N VAL A 17 -0.57 21.88 3.24
CA VAL A 17 -0.98 22.87 4.27
C VAL A 17 -2.47 22.73 4.64
N PHE A 18 -3.33 22.43 3.68
CA PHE A 18 -4.76 22.19 3.90
C PHE A 18 -5.08 20.87 4.62
N GLY A 19 -4.07 20.07 4.97
CA GLY A 19 -4.27 18.93 5.86
C GLY A 19 -4.47 17.59 5.15
N PHE A 20 -3.90 17.41 3.95
CA PHE A 20 -3.82 16.08 3.32
C PHE A 20 -3.14 15.01 4.21
N GLY A 21 -2.44 15.42 5.27
CA GLY A 21 -1.91 14.54 6.31
C GLY A 21 -2.98 13.72 7.06
N GLY A 22 -4.21 14.22 7.20
CA GLY A 22 -5.29 13.49 7.84
C GLY A 22 -5.77 12.28 7.01
N ILE A 23 -5.85 12.46 5.69
CA ILE A 23 -6.17 11.37 4.75
C ILE A 23 -5.02 10.37 4.72
N ALA A 24 -3.77 10.85 4.72
CA ALA A 24 -2.58 9.99 4.80
C ALA A 24 -2.60 9.11 6.07
N ALA A 25 -3.02 9.65 7.21
CA ALA A 25 -3.17 8.90 8.46
C ALA A 25 -4.31 7.85 8.39
N ALA A 26 -5.46 8.19 7.81
CA ALA A 26 -6.56 7.26 7.61
C ALA A 26 -6.16 6.12 6.65
N SER A 27 -5.50 6.46 5.54
CA SER A 27 -4.93 5.48 4.59
C SER A 27 -3.88 4.59 5.23
N ALA A 28 -3.04 5.11 6.13
CA ALA A 28 -2.05 4.31 6.88
C ALA A 28 -2.71 3.26 7.79
N GLY A 29 -3.90 3.54 8.34
CA GLY A 29 -4.69 2.56 9.07
C GLY A 29 -5.16 1.40 8.19
N ILE A 30 -5.74 1.73 7.03
CA ILE A 30 -6.25 0.73 6.06
C ILE A 30 -5.09 -0.11 5.49
N ALA A 31 -3.95 0.51 5.19
CA ALA A 31 -2.77 -0.17 4.70
C ALA A 31 -2.24 -1.24 5.68
N LYS A 32 -2.32 -1.00 6.99
CA LYS A 32 -1.92 -1.99 8.01
C LYS A 32 -2.82 -3.23 7.99
N VAL A 33 -4.13 -3.04 7.84
CA VAL A 33 -5.09 -4.15 7.76
C VAL A 33 -4.82 -4.99 6.52
N LEU A 34 -4.62 -4.35 5.36
CA LEU A 34 -4.31 -5.04 4.10
C LEU A 34 -2.96 -5.76 4.15
N PHE A 35 -1.94 -5.15 4.77
CA PHE A 35 -0.62 -5.76 4.95
C PHE A 35 -0.70 -7.03 5.81
N PHE A 36 -1.50 -7.00 6.88
CA PHE A 36 -1.69 -8.17 7.73
C PHE A 36 -2.48 -9.27 7.02
N LEU A 37 -3.52 -8.90 6.28
CA LEU A 37 -4.28 -9.84 5.45
C LEU A 37 -3.40 -10.49 4.38
N PHE A 38 -2.55 -9.68 3.74
CA PHE A 38 -1.57 -10.17 2.77
C PHE A 38 -0.55 -11.10 3.42
N LEU A 39 -0.04 -10.78 4.62
CA LEU A 39 0.88 -11.66 5.33
C LEU A 39 0.24 -13.00 5.69
N VAL A 40 -0.98 -12.99 6.20
CA VAL A 40 -1.70 -14.23 6.52
C VAL A 40 -1.90 -15.06 5.26
N MET A 41 -2.40 -14.45 4.19
CA MET A 41 -2.59 -15.13 2.90
C MET A 41 -1.25 -15.61 2.32
N CYS A 42 -0.20 -14.80 2.40
CA CYS A 42 1.14 -15.12 1.94
C CYS A 42 1.73 -16.30 2.70
N VAL A 43 1.56 -16.38 4.02
CA VAL A 43 2.00 -17.53 4.83
C VAL A 43 1.20 -18.77 4.48
N ILE A 44 -0.12 -18.66 4.29
CA ILE A 44 -0.96 -19.78 3.84
C ILE A 44 -0.48 -20.28 2.48
N PHE A 45 -0.31 -19.39 1.50
CA PHE A 45 0.23 -19.74 0.19
C PHE A 45 1.65 -20.28 0.26
N PHE A 46 2.51 -19.75 1.13
CA PHE A 46 3.89 -20.22 1.28
C PHE A 46 3.94 -21.63 1.86
N ILE A 47 3.08 -21.96 2.82
CA ILE A 47 2.97 -23.30 3.37
C ILE A 47 2.31 -24.26 2.36
N LEU A 48 1.25 -23.82 1.69
CA LEU A 48 0.48 -24.65 0.75
C LEU A 48 1.20 -24.86 -0.59
N ALA A 49 2.00 -23.88 -1.04
CA ALA A 49 2.83 -23.99 -2.23
C ALA A 49 4.24 -24.53 -1.94
N GLY A 50 4.81 -24.21 -0.77
CA GLY A 50 6.09 -24.79 -0.30
C GLY A 50 5.96 -26.24 0.19
N GLY A 51 4.73 -26.68 0.50
CA GLY A 51 4.40 -28.09 0.78
C GLY A 51 4.08 -28.92 -0.45
N ALA A 52 3.94 -28.32 -1.65
CA ALA A 52 3.58 -29.04 -2.87
C ALA A 52 4.73 -29.86 -3.49
N GLU A 53 5.69 -30.32 -2.68
CA GLU A 53 6.45 -31.55 -2.91
C GLU A 53 5.74 -32.73 -2.23
N GLU A 54 4.46 -32.92 -2.55
CA GLU A 54 3.73 -34.16 -2.27
C GLU A 54 2.90 -34.57 -3.49
N CYS A 55 3.59 -34.92 -4.58
CA CYS A 55 3.08 -35.97 -5.47
C CYS A 55 3.43 -37.32 -4.83
N PRO A 56 2.52 -37.92 -4.06
CA PRO A 56 2.08 -39.27 -4.41
C PRO A 56 0.56 -39.48 -4.29
N ASN A 57 -0.15 -39.31 -5.41
CA ASN A 57 -1.33 -40.12 -5.79
C ASN A 57 -1.67 -39.95 -7.26
#